data_AF-A0A1F6CM96-F1
#
_entry.id   AF-A0A1F6CM96-F1
#
_cell.length_a   1.000
_cell.length_b   1.000
_cell.length_c   1.000
_cell.angle_alpha   90.00
_cell.angle_beta   90.00
_cell.angle_gamma   90.00
#
_symmetry.space_group_name_H-M   'P 1'
#
loop_
_entity.id
_entity.type
_entity.pdbx_description
1 polymer ?
#
loop_
_entity_poly.entity_id
_entity_poly.type
_entity_poly.pdbx_seq_one_letter_code
_entity_poly.pdbx_strand_id
1 'polypeptide(L)' 'MGLRKTVLAICGMALWAVPALAAVKAGDRAPDFRLAGVDGKNYALSDYKGRVVFVNFLGYT' A
#
# COMPACT_ATOMS: atom_id res chain seq x y z
N MET A 1 -15.43 -5.52 40.25
CA MET A 1 -14.09 -5.72 39.64
C MET A 1 -14.18 -6.48 38.30
N GLY A 2 -15.07 -6.08 37.38
CA GLY A 2 -15.36 -6.94 36.19
C GLY A 2 -15.82 -6.23 34.92
N LEU A 3 -16.04 -4.91 34.93
CA LEU A 3 -16.45 -4.18 33.72
C LEU A 3 -15.32 -3.31 33.14
N ARG A 4 -14.45 -2.77 34.00
CA ARG A 4 -13.29 -1.96 33.60
C ARG A 4 -12.18 -2.78 32.91
N LYS A 5 -11.98 -4.04 33.33
CA LYS A 5 -10.95 -4.93 32.75
C LYS A 5 -11.35 -5.44 31.35
N THR A 6 -12.65 -5.54 31.07
CA THR A 6 -13.18 -6.07 29.81
C THR A 6 -13.17 -5.03 28.69
N VAL A 7 -13.39 -3.75 29.00
CA VAL A 7 -13.27 -2.64 28.04
C VAL A 7 -11.82 -2.46 27.57
N LEU A 8 -10.84 -2.63 28.47
CA LEU A 8 -9.41 -2.60 28.13
C LEU A 8 -8.97 -3.73 27.19
N ALA A 9 -9.60 -4.90 27.27
CA ALA A 9 -9.28 -6.03 26.40
C ALA A 9 -9.72 -5.83 24.94
N ILE A 10 -10.86 -5.15 24.71
CA ILE A 10 -11.39 -4.89 23.37
C ILE A 10 -10.57 -3.80 22.66
N CYS A 11 -10.10 -2.76 23.37
CA CYS A 11 -9.19 -1.76 22.81
C CYS A 11 -7.80 -2.32 22.44
N GLY A 12 -7.32 -3.34 23.17
CA GLY A 12 -6.03 -3.99 22.87
C GLY A 12 -6.05 -4.87 21.62
N MET A 13 -7.20 -5.47 21.27
CA MET A 13 -7.32 -6.37 20.13
C MET A 13 -7.52 -5.65 18.79
N ALA A 14 -8.02 -4.42 18.80
CA ALA A 14 -8.21 -3.61 17.60
C ALA A 14 -6.89 -3.11 16.97
N LEU A 15 -5.78 -3.11 17.71
CA LEU A 15 -4.49 -2.59 17.25
C LEU A 15 -3.65 -3.58 16.42
N TRP A 16 -4.03 -4.87 16.35
CA TRP A 16 -3.31 -5.88 15.55
C TRP A 16 -3.84 -6.03 14.12
N ALA A 17 -5.04 -5.53 13.81
CA ALA A 17 -5.70 -5.73 12.52
C ALA A 17 -5.44 -4.62 11.47
N VAL A 18 -4.59 -3.63 11.78
CA VAL A 18 -4.40 -2.43 10.95
C VAL A 18 -3.71 -2.66 9.58
N PRO A 19 -2.90 -3.71 9.29
CA PRO A 19 -2.18 -3.73 8.01
C PRO A 19 -3.09 -3.94 6.78
N ALA A 20 -4.35 -4.34 6.97
CA ALA A 20 -5.23 -4.73 5.86
C ALA A 20 -6.05 -3.57 5.24
N LEU A 21 -6.01 -2.35 5.81
CA LEU A 21 -6.89 -1.26 5.38
C LEU A 21 -6.32 -0.39 4.23
N ALA A 22 -5.09 -0.63 3.79
CA ALA A 22 -4.43 0.14 2.74
C ALA A 22 -4.60 -0.47 1.33
N ALA A 23 -5.78 -0.99 1.01
CA ALA A 23 -6.08 -1.49 -0.32
C ALA A 23 -6.29 -0.33 -1.31
N VAL A 24 -5.54 -0.34 -2.43
CA VAL A 24 -5.74 0.62 -3.53
C VAL A 24 -7.04 0.28 -4.27
N LYS A 25 -7.85 1.29 -4.60
CA LYS A 25 -9.07 1.12 -5.41
C LYS A 25 -9.01 1.92 -6.72
N ALA A 26 -9.84 1.54 -7.68
CA ALA A 26 -9.97 2.27 -8.94
C ALA A 26 -10.40 3.73 -8.69
N GLY A 27 -9.75 4.66 -9.39
CA GLY A 27 -9.94 6.10 -9.22
C GLY A 27 -9.01 6.74 -8.18
N ASP A 28 -8.37 5.96 -7.31
CA ASP A 28 -7.29 6.49 -6.48
C ASP A 28 -6.12 6.95 -7.35
N ARG A 29 -5.39 7.96 -6.86
CA ARG A 29 -4.10 8.30 -7.45
C ARG A 29 -3.16 7.12 -7.26
N ALA A 30 -2.64 6.58 -8.36
CA ALA A 30 -1.65 5.53 -8.32
C ALA A 30 -0.43 5.97 -7.46
N PRO A 31 0.00 5.14 -6.48
CA PRO A 31 1.17 5.43 -5.67
C PRO A 31 2.41 5.62 -6.53
N ASP A 32 3.21 6.63 -6.21
CA ASP A 32 4.49 6.81 -6.88
C ASP A 32 5.48 5.75 -6.40
N PHE A 33 6.35 5.31 -7.31
CA PHE A 33 7.45 4.40 -7.03
C PHE A 33 8.66 4.85 -7.81
N ARG A 34 9.85 4.46 -7.38
CA ARG A 34 11.10 4.70 -8.12
C ARG A 34 11.91 3.41 -8.16
N LEU A 35 12.19 2.94 -9.37
CA LEU A 35 12.90 1.66 -9.60
C LEU A 35 14.01 1.85 -10.63
N ALA A 36 15.09 1.08 -10.47
CA ALA A 36 16.12 0.95 -11.50
C ALA A 36 15.57 0.09 -12.65
N GLY A 37 15.71 0.60 -13.88
CA GLY A 37 15.41 -0.12 -15.11
C GLY A 37 16.56 -1.04 -15.52
N VAL A 38 16.28 -1.90 -16.50
CA VAL A 38 17.27 -2.82 -17.11
C VAL A 38 18.39 -2.08 -17.86
N ASP A 39 18.17 -0.81 -18.17
CA ASP A 39 19.16 0.10 -18.76
C ASP A 39 20.01 0.83 -17.70
N GLY A 40 19.82 0.54 -16.42
CA GLY A 40 20.50 1.16 -15.29
C GLY A 40 19.99 2.55 -14.91
N LYS A 41 18.96 3.08 -15.59
CA LYS A 41 18.35 4.38 -15.24
C LYS A 41 17.27 4.20 -14.18
N ASN A 42 17.07 5.22 -13.35
CA ASN A 42 15.95 5.24 -12.41
C ASN A 42 14.72 5.85 -13.05
N TYR A 43 13.58 5.17 -12.92
CA TYR A 43 12.28 5.60 -13.42
C TYR A 43 11.31 5.78 -12.26
N ALA A 44 10.60 6.90 -12.23
CA ALA A 44 9.45 7.11 -11.37
C ALA A 44 8.13 7.06 -12.14
N LEU A 45 7.03 6.64 -11.49
CA LEU A 45 5.71 6.72 -12.12
C LEU A 45 5.35 8.17 -12.46
N SER A 46 5.77 9.11 -11.63
CA SER A 46 5.59 10.54 -11.84
C SER A 46 6.29 11.12 -13.07
N ASP A 47 7.29 10.43 -13.65
CA ASP A 47 7.96 10.83 -14.90
C ASP A 47 7.04 10.67 -16.13
N TYR A 48 5.93 9.94 -15.99
CA TYR A 48 4.98 9.64 -17.06
C TYR A 48 3.68 10.46 -16.98
N LYS A 49 3.62 11.52 -16.18
CA LYS A 49 2.44 12.41 -16.10
C LYS A 49 1.97 12.86 -17.49
N GLY A 50 0.65 12.91 -17.67
CA GLY A 50 0.02 13.27 -18.94
C GLY A 50 -0.05 12.12 -19.96
N ARG A 51 0.42 10.92 -19.62
CA ARG A 51 0.33 9.72 -20.44
C ARG A 51 -0.51 8.65 -19.76
N VAL A 52 -1.17 7.81 -20.57
CA VAL A 52 -1.78 6.57 -20.08
C VAL A 52 -0.68 5.55 -19.85
N VAL A 53 -0.62 4.98 -18.64
CA VAL A 53 0.44 4.05 -18.21
C VAL A 53 -0.20 2.77 -17.72
N PHE A 54 0.32 1.63 -18.18
CA PHE A 54 -0.04 0.30 -17.67
C PHE A 54 1.13 -0.25 -16.85
N VAL A 55 0.91 -0.50 -15.56
CA VAL A 55 1.93 -1.05 -14.65
C VAL A 55 1.68 -2.54 -14.47
N ASN A 56 2.68 -3.35 -14.82
CA ASN A 56 2.60 -4.80 -14.77
C ASN A 56 3.62 -5.37 -13.78
N PHE A 57 3.17 -6.25 -12.88
CA PHE A 57 4.02 -6.95 -11.92
C PHE A 57 4.23 -8.38 -12.40
N LEU A 58 5.44 -8.65 -12.91
CA LEU A 58 5.84 -9.96 -13.41
C LEU A 58 6.64 -10.70 -12.33
N GLY A 59 6.32 -11.96 -12.10
CA GLY A 59 7.11 -12.87 -11.27
C GLY A 59 7.65 -14.01 -12.11
N TYR A 60 8.95 -14.29 -12.01
CA TYR A 60 9.56 -15.49 -12.55
C TYR A 60 9.91 -16.37 -11.35
N THR A 61 9.31 -17.56 -11.27
CA THR A 61 9.59 -18.57 -10.23
C THR A 61 10.52 -19.63 -10.79
#